data_AF-A0A9D7H2R3-F1
#
_entry.id   AF-A0A9D7H2R3-F1
#
_cell.length_a   1.000
_cell.length_b   1.000
_cell.length_c   1.000
_cell.angle_alpha   90.00
_cell.angle_beta   90.00
_cell.angle_gamma   90.00
#
_symmetry.space_group_name_H-M   'P 1'
#
loop_
_entity.id
_entity.type
_entity.pdbx_description
1 polymer ?
#
loop_
_entity_poly.entity_id
_entity_poly.type
_entity_poly.pdbx_seq_one_letter_code
_entity_poly.pdbx_strand_id
1 'polypeptide(L)' 'MKSYERPKRIALLAEEFTTANGLLTPSLKVKRSAVLARYAEVVASLYR' A
#
# COMPACT_ATOMS: atom_id res chain seq x y z
N MET A 1 0.48 13.15 -18.20
CA MET A 1 0.08 11.88 -17.58
C MET A 1 -0.74 11.06 -18.56
N LYS A 2 -0.33 9.82 -18.77
CA LYS A 2 -1.10 8.83 -19.54
C LYS A 2 -2.22 8.27 -18.65
N SER A 3 -3.29 7.77 -19.27
CA SER A 3 -4.47 7.27 -18.54
C SER A 3 -4.15 6.12 -17.57
N TYR A 4 -3.12 5.33 -17.88
CA TYR A 4 -2.66 4.19 -17.06
C TYR A 4 -1.85 4.59 -15.81
N GLU A 5 -1.44 5.86 -15.67
CA GLU A 5 -0.70 6.34 -14.50
C GLU A 5 -1.62 6.74 -13.33
N ARG A 6 -2.95 6.71 -13.53
CA ARG A 6 -3.95 7.05 -12.51
C ARG A 6 -4.44 5.79 -11.79
N PRO A 7 -4.36 5.73 -10.45
CA PRO A 7 -4.99 4.67 -9.68
C PRO A 7 -6.50 4.60 -9.97
N LYS A 8 -7.00 3.42 -10.36
CA LYS A 8 -8.42 3.21 -10.72
C LYS A 8 -9.30 2.87 -9.52
N ARG A 9 -8.70 2.34 -8.45
CA ARG A 9 -9.33 1.86 -7.22
C ARG A 9 -8.39 2.15 -6.05
N ILE A 10 -8.95 2.50 -4.91
CA ILE A 10 -8.21 2.82 -3.68
C ILE A 10 -8.99 2.18 -2.53
N ALA A 11 -8.27 1.60 -1.56
CA ALA A 11 -8.86 1.10 -0.31
C ALA A 11 -8.51 2.06 0.83
N LEU A 12 -9.46 2.29 1.74
CA LEU A 12 -9.19 2.95 3.00
C LEU A 12 -8.68 1.91 4.01
N LEU A 13 -7.56 2.21 4.65
CA LEU A 13 -6.96 1.36 5.66
C LEU A 13 -7.26 1.94 7.04
N ALA A 14 -7.50 1.07 8.03
CA ALA A 14 -7.73 1.49 9.41
C ALA A 14 -6.44 1.87 10.16
N GLU A 15 -5.29 1.42 9.63
CA GLU A 15 -3.97 1.61 10.25
C GLU A 15 -3.06 2.46 9.34
N GLU A 16 -2.24 3.30 9.94
CA GLU A 16 -1.21 4.07 9.24
C GLU A 16 0.06 3.25 8.96
N PHE A 17 0.85 3.64 7.96
CA PHE A 17 2.20 3.12 7.79
C PHE A 17 3.15 3.80 8.76
N THR A 18 3.82 3.00 9.60
CA THR A 18 4.76 3.53 10.58
C THR A 18 6.09 2.79 10.50
N THR A 19 7.12 3.36 11.11
CA THR A 19 8.38 2.64 11.33
C THR A 19 8.17 1.49 12.33
N ALA A 20 7.33 1.69 13.34
CA ALA A 20 7.03 0.72 14.39
C ALA A 20 6.35 -0.55 13.89
N ASN A 21 5.39 -0.43 12.96
CA ASN A 21 4.76 -1.60 12.32
C ASN A 21 5.55 -2.16 11.12
N GLY A 22 6.76 -1.65 10.90
CA GLY A 22 7.67 -2.15 9.89
C GLY A 22 7.31 -1.78 8.46
N LEU A 23 6.31 -0.93 8.22
CA LEU A 23 5.87 -0.54 6.88
C LEU A 23 6.68 0.62 6.29
N LEU A 24 7.37 1.39 7.14
CA LEU A 24 8.31 2.45 6.73
C LEU A 24 9.77 2.11 7.04
N THR A 25 10.70 2.66 6.26
CA THR A 25 12.13 2.75 6.62
C THR A 25 12.32 3.76 7.76
N PRO A 26 13.46 3.74 8.49
CA PRO A 26 13.77 4.79 9.45
C PRO A 26 13.71 6.22 8.87
N SER A 27 13.94 6.34 7.55
CA SER A 27 13.81 7.58 6.78
C SER A 27 12.41 7.83 6.17
N LEU A 28 11.38 7.16 6.69
CA LEU A 28 9.95 7.32 6.31
C LEU A 28 9.57 6.93 4.88
N LYS A 29 10.43 6.19 4.16
CA LYS A 29 10.07 5.65 2.84
C LYS A 29 9.25 4.37 3.01
N VAL A 30 8.26 4.16 2.15
CA VAL A 30 7.44 2.94 2.16
C VAL A 30 8.28 1.71 1.81
N LYS A 31 8.20 0.67 2.63
CA LYS A 31 8.76 -0.64 2.32
C LYS A 31 7.78 -1.44 1.46
N ARG A 32 7.92 -1.32 0.14
CA ARG A 32 7.00 -1.93 -0.84
C ARG A 32 6.75 -3.42 -0.60
N SER A 33 7.78 -4.21 -0.31
CA SER A 33 7.63 -5.65 -0.07
C SER A 33 6.77 -5.96 1.16
N ALA A 34 6.96 -5.25 2.26
CA ALA A 34 6.18 -5.41 3.48
C ALA A 34 4.72 -4.99 3.29
N VAL A 35 4.48 -3.86 2.60
CA VAL A 35 3.11 -3.40 2.27
C VAL A 35 2.39 -4.40 1.36
N LEU A 36 3.05 -4.89 0.31
CA LEU A 36 2.45 -5.87 -0.60
C LEU A 36 2.12 -7.18 0.12
N ALA A 37 3.02 -7.68 0.97
CA ALA A 37 2.78 -8.90 1.74
C ALA A 37 1.60 -8.73 2.71
N ARG A 38 1.51 -7.59 3.42
CA ARG A 38 0.44 -7.34 4.40
C ARG A 38 -0.93 -7.10 3.78
N TYR A 39 -1.00 -6.42 2.63
CA TYR A 39 -2.25 -5.97 2.03
C TYR A 39 -2.59 -6.66 0.69
N ALA A 40 -1.96 -7.80 0.38
CA ALA A 40 -2.21 -8.55 -0.86
C ALA A 40 -3.71 -8.83 -1.07
N GLU A 41 -4.39 -9.32 -0.05
CA GLU A 41 -5.83 -9.63 -0.10
C GLU A 41 -6.72 -8.40 -0.31
N VAL A 42 -6.33 -7.25 0.26
CA VAL A 42 -7.04 -5.97 0.07
C VAL A 42 -6.87 -5.49 -1.36
N VAL A 43 -5.67 -5.60 -1.94
CA VAL A 43 -5.46 -5.24 -3.34
C VAL A 43 -6.23 -6.18 -4.26
N ALA A 44 -6.24 -7.49 -3.97
CA ALA A 44 -7.00 -8.47 -4.74
C ALA A 44 -8.52 -8.20 -4.69
N SER A 45 -9.06 -7.76 -3.55
CA SER A 45 -10.50 -7.44 -3.44
C SER A 45 -10.92 -6.22 -4.28
N LEU A 46 -10.01 -5.32 -4.62
CA LEU A 46 -10.31 -4.16 -5.48
C LEU A 46 -10.50 -4.51 -6.97
N TYR A 47 -10.07 -5.70 -7.39
CA TYR A 47 -10.02 -6.13 -8.81
C TYR A 47 -10.67 -7.49 -9.07
N ARG A 48 -11.37 -8.06 -8.09
CA ARG A 48 -12.24 -9.22 -8.30
C ARG A 48 -13.47 -8.85 -9.13
#